data_AF-A0A6C0CQR6-F1
#
_entry.id   AF-A0A6C0CQR6-F1
#
_cell.length_a   1.000
_cell.length_b   1.000
_cell.length_c   1.000
_cell.angle_alpha   90.00
_cell.angle_beta   90.00
_cell.angle_gamma   90.00
#
_symmetry.space_group_name_H-M   'P 1'
#
loop_
_entity.id
_entity.type
_entity.pdbx_description
1 polymer ?
#
loop_
_entity_poly.entity_id
_entity_poly.type
_entity_poly.pdbx_seq_one_letter_code
_entity_poly.pdbx_strand_id
1 'polypeptide(L)'
;MNEYITGGVSGICQAMVGHPFDTYKVMMQNNKLNINTIKTTNPFRGIKYPMMSSVIVCSLTFGIHNHCKKELKLRDWFSGFIAGTMATPLCYIADYGKIKAQMNMPIKWNYIFKNKGMFSTFLRESIAFSAYFETYNYFKTHKYPILLSGALAGLCNWTLSYPFDVIRTRQVAYDLTLKQAYNMGKLWKGYLPCAMRAIKVNAVGFYVYDSLNDILNKKIENQ
;
A
#
# COMPACT_ATOMS: atom_id res chain seq x y z
N MET A 1 -24.62 -1.03 -9.38
CA MET A 1 -24.58 -1.36 -7.94
C MET A 1 -23.77 -2.63 -7.67
N ASN A 2 -23.99 -3.70 -8.44
CA ASN A 2 -23.26 -4.97 -8.31
C ASN A 2 -21.74 -4.85 -8.42
N GLU A 3 -21.20 -4.10 -9.39
CA GLU A 3 -19.75 -3.91 -9.57
C GLU A 3 -19.06 -3.22 -8.38
N TYR A 4 -19.76 -2.30 -7.71
CA TYR A 4 -19.23 -1.63 -6.52
C TYR A 4 -19.20 -2.59 -5.32
N ILE A 5 -20.20 -3.46 -5.19
CA ILE A 5 -20.25 -4.47 -4.14
C ILE A 5 -19.17 -5.53 -4.38
N THR A 6 -19.03 -6.06 -5.60
CA THR A 6 -18.00 -7.05 -5.93
C THR A 6 -16.59 -6.49 -5.78
N GLY A 7 -16.37 -5.24 -6.22
CA GLY A 7 -15.12 -4.52 -5.99
C GLY A 7 -14.81 -4.32 -4.50
N GLY A 8 -15.81 -3.94 -3.70
CA GLY A 8 -15.67 -3.76 -2.25
C GLY A 8 -15.30 -5.05 -1.52
N VAL A 9 -16.01 -6.14 -1.81
CA VAL A 9 -15.75 -7.46 -1.20
C VAL A 9 -14.36 -7.98 -1.63
N SER A 10 -14.01 -7.86 -2.91
CA SER A 10 -12.66 -8.21 -3.38
C SER A 10 -11.59 -7.41 -2.65
N GLY A 11 -11.79 -6.10 -2.44
CA GLY A 11 -10.88 -5.25 -1.69
C GLY A 11 -10.67 -5.67 -0.22
N ILE A 12 -11.74 -6.10 0.46
CA ILE A 12 -11.66 -6.62 1.84
C ILE A 12 -10.88 -7.94 1.88
N CYS A 13 -11.19 -8.87 0.99
CA CYS A 13 -10.47 -10.15 0.90
C CYS A 13 -8.98 -9.94 0.62
N GLN A 14 -8.65 -9.04 -0.30
CA GLN A 14 -7.28 -8.63 -0.60
C GLN A 14 -6.55 -8.06 0.63
N ALA A 15 -7.20 -7.19 1.40
CA ALA A 15 -6.64 -6.64 2.62
C ALA A 15 -6.36 -7.72 3.66
N MET A 16 -7.29 -8.66 3.86
CA MET A 16 -7.13 -9.77 4.80
C MET A 16 -5.98 -10.70 4.42
N VAL A 17 -5.87 -11.08 3.15
CA VAL A 17 -4.79 -11.96 2.66
C VAL A 17 -3.44 -11.25 2.71
N GLY A 18 -3.40 -9.95 2.40
CA GLY A 18 -2.16 -9.18 2.35
C GLY A 18 -1.61 -8.76 3.71
N HIS A 19 -2.46 -8.56 4.72
CA HIS A 19 -2.05 -7.94 5.98
C HIS A 19 -1.00 -8.76 6.78
N PRO A 20 -1.06 -10.10 6.85
CA PRO A 20 0.02 -10.88 7.48
C PRO A 20 1.41 -10.60 6.89
N PHE A 21 1.51 -10.46 5.57
CA PHE A 21 2.77 -10.14 4.89
C PHE A 21 3.28 -8.74 5.26
N ASP A 22 2.38 -7.77 5.42
CA ASP A 22 2.76 -6.43 5.89
C ASP A 22 3.34 -6.46 7.31
N THR A 23 2.72 -7.25 8.20
CA THR A 23 3.18 -7.37 9.58
C THR A 23 4.58 -7.98 9.63
N TYR A 24 4.80 -9.10 8.93
CA TYR A 24 6.13 -9.71 8.86
C TYR A 24 7.16 -8.80 8.18
N LYS A 25 6.78 -8.09 7.10
CA LYS A 25 7.64 -7.10 6.45
C LYS A 25 8.13 -6.05 7.46
N VAL A 26 7.22 -5.39 8.19
CA VAL A 26 7.56 -4.34 9.15
C VAL A 26 8.45 -4.86 10.27
N MET A 27 8.17 -6.05 10.79
CA MET A 27 9.01 -6.69 11.82
C MET A 27 10.42 -7.03 11.29
N MET A 28 10.54 -7.47 10.04
CA MET A 28 11.83 -7.73 9.40
C MET A 28 12.63 -6.44 9.24
N GLN A 29 12.01 -5.39 8.71
CA GLN A 29 12.62 -4.07 8.47
C GLN A 29 13.20 -3.44 9.75
N ASN A 30 12.59 -3.74 10.90
CA ASN A 30 12.98 -3.27 12.22
C ASN A 30 13.72 -4.31 13.08
N ASN A 31 14.22 -5.40 12.50
CA ASN A 31 14.98 -6.45 13.22
C ASN A 31 14.25 -7.08 14.43
N LYS A 32 12.91 -7.12 14.43
CA LYS A 32 12.10 -7.74 15.49
C LYS A 32 11.58 -9.14 15.14
N LEU A 33 11.72 -9.58 13.89
CA LEU A 33 11.31 -10.92 13.49
C LEU A 33 12.33 -11.97 13.97
N ASN A 34 11.88 -12.90 14.82
CA ASN A 34 12.57 -14.12 15.22
C ASN A 34 11.60 -15.31 15.08
N ILE A 35 12.09 -16.55 15.02
CA ILE A 35 11.30 -17.79 14.88
C ILE A 35 10.21 -17.87 15.97
N ASN A 36 10.57 -17.55 17.22
CA ASN A 36 9.63 -17.53 18.33
C ASN A 36 8.59 -16.40 18.21
N THR A 37 8.98 -15.27 17.61
CA THR A 37 8.08 -14.15 17.35
C THR A 37 7.07 -14.48 16.25
N ILE A 38 7.46 -15.24 15.23
CA ILE A 38 6.53 -15.69 14.16
C ILE A 38 5.39 -16.54 14.73
N LYS A 39 5.70 -17.45 15.67
CA LYS A 39 4.70 -18.35 16.27
C LYS A 39 3.72 -17.64 17.22
N THR A 40 4.17 -16.56 17.87
CA THR A 40 3.40 -15.91 18.95
C THR A 40 2.73 -14.61 18.52
N THR A 41 3.15 -13.99 17.42
CA THR A 41 2.61 -12.71 16.98
C THR A 41 1.28 -12.90 16.25
N ASN A 42 0.25 -12.18 16.66
CA ASN A 42 -0.96 -12.03 15.87
C ASN A 42 -0.65 -11.26 14.57
N PRO A 43 -0.72 -11.90 13.39
CA PRO A 43 -0.35 -11.27 12.12
C PRO A 43 -1.35 -10.19 11.68
N PHE A 44 -2.58 -10.19 12.22
CA PHE A 44 -3.66 -9.23 11.91
C PHE A 44 -3.61 -7.94 12.73
N ARG A 45 -2.57 -7.76 13.55
CA ARG A 45 -2.44 -6.58 14.40
C ARG A 45 -2.32 -5.31 13.56
N GLY A 46 -3.15 -4.31 13.86
CA GLY A 46 -3.15 -3.02 13.17
C GLY A 46 -3.93 -2.98 11.85
N ILE A 47 -4.69 -4.01 11.47
CA ILE A 47 -5.46 -4.05 10.21
C ILE A 47 -6.50 -2.93 10.08
N LYS A 48 -7.04 -2.45 11.20
CA LYS A 48 -8.02 -1.35 11.22
C LYS A 48 -7.51 -0.05 10.57
N TYR A 49 -6.20 0.22 10.64
CA TYR A 49 -5.63 1.46 10.09
C TYR A 49 -5.69 1.49 8.56
N PRO A 50 -5.15 0.49 7.84
CA PRO A 50 -5.38 0.36 6.39
C PRO A 50 -6.85 0.35 6.00
N MET A 51 -7.72 -0.33 6.75
CA MET A 51 -9.15 -0.44 6.39
C MET A 51 -9.87 0.91 6.44
N MET A 52 -9.56 1.77 7.42
CA MET A 52 -10.18 3.09 7.53
C MET A 52 -9.64 4.07 6.48
N SER A 53 -8.35 3.99 6.14
CA SER A 53 -7.72 4.98 5.26
C SER A 53 -7.76 4.61 3.78
N SER A 54 -7.80 3.34 3.42
CA SER A 54 -7.60 2.87 2.03
C SER A 54 -8.59 3.51 1.05
N VAL A 55 -9.88 3.51 1.38
CA VAL A 55 -10.93 4.07 0.51
C VAL A 55 -10.70 5.57 0.27
N ILE A 56 -10.38 6.32 1.33
CA ILE A 56 -10.16 7.76 1.24
C ILE A 56 -8.88 8.05 0.44
N VAL A 57 -7.78 7.35 0.72
CA VAL A 57 -6.51 7.49 -0.01
C VAL A 57 -6.69 7.15 -1.49
N CYS A 58 -7.36 6.05 -1.82
CA CYS A 58 -7.61 5.65 -3.21
C CYS A 58 -8.45 6.71 -3.94
N SER A 59 -9.58 7.13 -3.36
CA SER A 59 -10.45 8.14 -3.97
C SER A 59 -9.71 9.47 -4.20
N LEU A 60 -8.93 9.92 -3.21
CA LEU A 60 -8.13 11.14 -3.31
C LEU A 60 -7.07 11.05 -4.40
N THR A 61 -6.29 9.96 -4.43
CA THR A 61 -5.17 9.79 -5.36
C THR A 61 -5.64 9.65 -6.81
N PHE A 62 -6.66 8.82 -7.08
CA PHE A 62 -7.24 8.71 -8.41
C PHE A 62 -7.94 10.01 -8.84
N GLY A 63 -8.63 10.69 -7.92
CA GLY A 63 -9.27 11.98 -8.19
C GLY A 63 -8.27 13.04 -8.63
N ILE A 64 -7.19 13.22 -7.86
CA ILE A 64 -6.14 14.19 -8.18
C ILE A 64 -5.41 13.81 -9.46
N HIS A 65 -5.03 12.54 -9.62
CA HIS A 65 -4.36 12.08 -10.84
C HIS A 65 -5.22 12.37 -12.08
N ASN A 66 -6.52 12.07 -12.03
CA ASN A 66 -7.44 12.32 -13.14
C ASN A 66 -7.61 13.82 -13.41
N HIS A 67 -7.70 14.66 -12.38
CA HIS A 67 -7.79 16.11 -12.53
C HIS A 67 -6.51 16.69 -13.17
N CYS A 68 -5.33 16.31 -12.66
CA CYS A 68 -4.03 16.72 -13.21
C CYS A 68 -3.85 16.26 -14.66
N LYS A 69 -4.30 15.05 -14.99
CA LYS A 69 -4.17 14.50 -16.35
C LYS A 69 -5.13 15.15 -17.34
N LYS A 70 -6.40 15.35 -16.95
CA LYS A 70 -7.45 15.84 -17.87
C LYS A 70 -7.44 17.36 -17.99
N GLU A 71 -7.43 18.07 -16.85
CA GLU A 71 -7.55 19.53 -16.83
C GLU A 71 -6.21 20.20 -17.09
N LEU A 72 -5.14 19.72 -16.43
CA LEU A 72 -3.81 20.33 -16.53
C LEU A 72 -2.92 19.70 -17.61
N LYS A 73 -3.39 18.63 -18.29
CA LYS A 73 -2.68 17.89 -19.35
C LYS A 73 -1.26 17.47 -18.96
N LEU A 74 -1.05 17.17 -17.68
CA LEU A 74 0.23 16.75 -17.16
C LEU A 74 0.54 15.29 -17.54
N ARG A 75 1.82 14.95 -17.62
CA ARG A 75 2.26 13.56 -17.82
C ARG A 75 1.83 12.66 -16.65
N ASP A 76 1.71 11.37 -16.92
CA ASP A 76 1.23 10.38 -15.96
C ASP A 76 2.08 10.32 -14.68
N TRP A 77 3.41 10.23 -14.83
CA TRP A 77 4.34 10.24 -13.70
C TRP A 77 4.19 11.50 -12.82
N PHE A 78 4.04 12.69 -13.43
CA PHE A 78 3.97 13.95 -12.68
C PHE A 78 2.61 14.14 -12.00
N SER A 79 1.53 13.75 -12.69
CA SER A 79 0.19 13.68 -12.09
C SER A 79 0.17 12.71 -10.89
N GLY A 80 0.84 11.55 -11.02
CA GLY A 80 1.02 10.60 -9.93
C GLY A 80 1.85 11.16 -8.77
N PHE A 81 2.90 11.94 -9.06
CA PHE A 81 3.71 12.61 -8.04
C PHE A 81 2.88 13.60 -7.20
N ILE A 82 2.05 14.44 -7.85
CA ILE A 82 1.16 15.39 -7.16
C ILE A 82 0.13 14.63 -6.31
N ALA A 83 -0.50 13.60 -6.88
CA ALA A 83 -1.46 12.76 -6.17
C ALA A 83 -0.86 12.12 -4.91
N GLY A 84 0.35 11.56 -4.99
CA GLY A 84 1.04 10.98 -3.84
C GLY A 84 1.43 12.01 -2.78
N THR A 85 1.85 13.20 -3.22
CA THR A 85 2.18 14.32 -2.33
C THR A 85 0.96 14.74 -1.51
N MET A 86 -0.18 14.92 -2.17
CA MET A 86 -1.43 15.33 -1.51
C MET A 86 -2.01 14.24 -0.60
N ALA A 87 -1.80 12.96 -0.91
CA ALA A 87 -2.24 11.85 -0.07
C ALA A 87 -1.33 11.61 1.16
N THR A 88 -0.12 12.16 1.17
CA THR A 88 0.90 11.91 2.20
C THR A 88 0.40 12.12 3.64
N PRO A 89 -0.30 13.22 4.01
CA PRO A 89 -0.74 13.43 5.39
C PRO A 89 -1.67 12.31 5.89
N LEU A 90 -2.59 11.87 5.04
CA LEU A 90 -3.53 10.81 5.37
C LEU A 90 -2.83 9.45 5.46
N CYS A 91 -1.96 9.14 4.49
CA CYS A 91 -1.12 7.93 4.52
C CYS A 91 -0.26 7.89 5.78
N TYR A 92 0.35 9.01 6.15
CA TYR A 92 1.20 9.11 7.35
C TYR A 92 0.44 8.80 8.64
N ILE A 93 -0.77 9.32 8.81
CA ILE A 93 -1.61 9.04 9.98
C ILE A 93 -1.95 7.55 10.09
N ALA A 94 -2.37 6.94 8.98
CA ALA A 94 -2.70 5.52 8.93
C ALA A 94 -1.47 4.64 9.18
N ASP A 95 -0.36 4.93 8.50
CA ASP A 95 0.87 4.16 8.62
C ASP A 95 1.52 4.30 10.00
N TYR A 96 1.43 5.47 10.65
CA TYR A 96 1.88 5.65 12.02
C TYR A 96 1.18 4.67 12.98
N GLY A 97 -0.16 4.62 12.93
CA GLY A 97 -0.95 3.70 13.74
C GLY A 97 -0.65 2.23 13.41
N LYS A 98 -0.59 1.90 12.12
CA LYS A 98 -0.31 0.55 11.62
C LYS A 98 1.06 0.04 12.10
N ILE A 99 2.13 0.80 11.86
CA ILE A 99 3.51 0.39 12.17
C ILE A 99 3.68 0.22 13.68
N LYS A 100 3.19 1.16 14.50
CA LYS A 100 3.26 1.05 15.96
C LYS A 100 2.50 -0.18 16.47
N ALA A 101 1.30 -0.44 15.93
CA ALA A 101 0.53 -1.62 16.27
C ALA A 101 1.26 -2.91 15.91
N GLN A 102 1.79 -3.02 14.69
CA GLN A 102 2.54 -4.20 14.21
C GLN A 102 3.83 -4.45 15.01
N MET A 103 4.44 -3.38 15.53
CA MET A 103 5.64 -3.45 16.38
C MET A 103 5.34 -3.66 17.87
N ASN A 104 4.07 -3.84 18.26
CA ASN A 104 3.64 -3.93 19.66
C ASN A 104 4.09 -2.72 20.51
N MET A 105 4.02 -1.51 19.94
CA MET A 105 4.44 -0.28 20.59
C MET A 105 3.22 0.59 20.96
N PRO A 106 3.31 1.41 22.03
CA PRO A 106 2.24 2.32 22.40
C PRO A 106 2.04 3.41 21.35
N ILE A 107 0.78 3.74 21.07
CA ILE A 107 0.38 4.73 20.07
C ILE A 107 0.11 6.05 20.76
N LYS A 108 0.91 7.08 20.46
CA LYS A 108 0.78 8.43 21.04
C LYS A 108 0.31 9.41 19.96
N TRP A 109 -1.00 9.53 19.76
CA TRP A 109 -1.59 10.39 18.71
C TRP A 109 -1.17 11.86 18.83
N ASN A 110 -1.05 12.38 20.05
CA ASN A 110 -0.61 13.76 20.29
C ASN A 110 0.84 14.02 19.83
N TYR A 111 1.63 12.96 19.59
CA TYR A 111 3.03 13.05 19.15
C TYR A 111 3.20 12.80 17.65
N ILE A 112 2.12 12.53 16.91
CA ILE A 112 2.21 12.11 15.51
C ILE A 112 3.00 13.10 14.62
N PHE A 113 2.72 14.40 14.74
CA PHE A 113 3.38 15.44 13.95
C PHE A 113 4.81 15.73 14.39
N LYS A 114 5.21 15.29 15.60
CA LYS A 114 6.59 15.41 16.09
C LYS A 114 7.47 14.25 15.64
N ASN A 115 6.87 13.11 15.28
CA ASN A 115 7.64 11.97 14.79
C ASN A 115 8.26 12.27 13.42
N LYS A 116 9.48 11.78 13.23
CA LYS A 116 10.35 12.17 12.09
C LYS A 116 10.05 11.43 10.78
N GLY A 117 8.98 10.63 10.72
CA GLY A 117 8.64 9.79 9.57
C GLY A 117 7.93 10.51 8.41
N MET A 118 7.45 11.75 8.59
CA MET A 118 6.64 12.45 7.59
C MET A 118 7.37 12.62 6.25
N PHE A 119 8.62 13.10 6.26
CA PHE A 119 9.36 13.37 5.03
C PHE A 119 9.67 12.09 4.23
N SER A 120 10.04 10.99 4.90
CA SER A 120 10.24 9.71 4.22
C SER A 120 8.91 9.12 3.71
N THR A 121 7.79 9.46 4.35
CA THR A 121 6.46 9.11 3.84
C THR A 121 6.18 9.87 2.56
N PHE A 122 6.40 11.18 2.53
CA PHE A 122 6.31 11.99 1.31
C PHE A 122 7.12 11.39 0.16
N LEU A 123 8.42 11.14 0.36
CA LEU A 123 9.27 10.58 -0.69
C LEU A 123 8.74 9.23 -1.18
N ARG A 124 8.32 8.35 -0.26
CA ARG A 124 7.79 7.04 -0.60
C ARG A 124 6.49 7.15 -1.41
N GLU A 125 5.51 7.93 -0.96
CA GLU A 125 4.22 8.05 -1.64
C GLU A 125 4.36 8.73 -3.01
N SER A 126 5.11 9.83 -3.11
CA SER A 126 5.27 10.55 -4.38
C SER A 126 5.99 9.72 -5.44
N ILE A 127 7.05 8.97 -5.06
CA ILE A 127 7.73 8.05 -5.98
C ILE A 127 6.83 6.87 -6.33
N ALA A 128 6.12 6.30 -5.35
CA ALA A 128 5.26 5.14 -5.57
C ALA A 128 4.11 5.46 -6.53
N PHE A 129 3.36 6.55 -6.32
CA PHE A 129 2.24 6.90 -7.19
C PHE A 129 2.70 7.36 -8.58
N SER A 130 3.82 8.09 -8.66
CA SER A 130 4.45 8.44 -9.95
C SER A 130 4.76 7.18 -10.77
N ALA A 131 5.49 6.22 -10.18
CA ALA A 131 5.84 4.97 -10.83
C ALA A 131 4.60 4.11 -11.15
N TYR A 132 3.62 4.06 -10.25
CA TYR A 132 2.40 3.28 -10.44
C TYR A 132 1.62 3.77 -11.66
N PHE A 133 1.28 5.05 -11.73
CA PHE A 133 0.44 5.59 -12.80
C PHE A 133 1.15 5.57 -14.16
N GLU A 134 2.44 5.90 -14.23
CA GLU A 134 3.20 5.82 -15.48
C GLU A 134 3.26 4.36 -15.99
N THR A 135 3.62 3.42 -15.11
CA THR A 135 3.74 1.99 -15.48
C THR A 135 2.38 1.42 -15.89
N TYR A 136 1.34 1.71 -15.11
CA TYR A 136 -0.02 1.23 -15.39
C TYR A 136 -0.52 1.73 -16.75
N ASN A 137 -0.38 3.03 -17.02
CA ASN A 137 -0.83 3.60 -18.28
C ASN A 137 0.02 3.15 -19.46
N TYR A 138 1.34 2.95 -19.28
CA TYR A 138 2.20 2.37 -20.31
C TYR A 138 1.74 0.97 -20.73
N PHE A 139 1.53 0.04 -19.80
CA PHE A 139 1.08 -1.31 -20.17
C PHE A 139 -0.34 -1.31 -20.73
N LYS A 140 -1.22 -0.44 -20.18
CA LYS A 140 -2.59 -0.29 -20.68
C LYS A 140 -2.63 0.21 -22.13
N THR A 141 -1.79 1.18 -22.52
CA THR A 141 -1.75 1.68 -23.91
C THR A 141 -1.19 0.64 -24.88
N HIS A 142 -0.34 -0.27 -24.40
CA HIS A 142 0.16 -1.42 -25.16
C HIS A 142 -0.80 -2.63 -25.16
N LYS A 143 -2.06 -2.45 -24.74
CA LYS A 143 -3.13 -3.46 -24.75
C LYS A 143 -2.85 -4.70 -23.90
N TYR A 144 -2.00 -4.58 -22.86
CA TYR A 144 -1.88 -5.63 -21.86
C TYR A 144 -3.19 -5.71 -21.04
N PRO A 145 -3.56 -6.90 -20.52
CA PRO A 145 -4.71 -7.03 -19.63
C PRO A 145 -4.62 -6.05 -18.45
N ILE A 146 -5.76 -5.47 -18.05
CA ILE A 146 -5.85 -4.47 -16.98
C ILE A 146 -5.21 -4.98 -15.69
N LEU A 147 -5.47 -6.25 -15.35
CA LEU A 147 -4.94 -6.91 -14.16
C LEU A 147 -3.43 -7.06 -14.21
N LEU A 148 -2.88 -7.48 -15.36
CA LEU A 148 -1.44 -7.61 -15.54
C LEU A 148 -0.76 -6.24 -15.48
N SER A 149 -1.36 -5.21 -16.10
CA SER A 149 -0.90 -3.83 -16.04
C SER A 149 -0.85 -3.32 -14.59
N GLY A 150 -1.90 -3.59 -13.80
CA GLY A 150 -1.95 -3.27 -12.37
C GLY A 150 -0.90 -4.02 -11.53
N ALA A 151 -0.68 -5.31 -11.82
CA ALA A 151 0.32 -6.11 -11.11
C ALA A 151 1.75 -5.62 -11.38
N LEU A 152 2.08 -5.32 -12.63
CA LEU A 152 3.39 -4.78 -13.03
C LEU A 152 3.61 -3.37 -12.46
N ALA A 153 2.59 -2.52 -12.50
CA ALA A 153 2.63 -1.21 -11.84
C ALA A 153 2.80 -1.33 -10.32
N GLY A 154 2.15 -2.33 -9.71
CA GLY A 154 2.30 -2.77 -8.33
C GLY A 154 3.75 -3.07 -7.95
N LEU A 155 4.39 -3.97 -8.71
CA LEU A 155 5.77 -4.36 -8.48
C LEU A 155 6.75 -3.21 -8.75
N CYS A 156 6.54 -2.44 -9.81
CA CYS A 156 7.39 -1.30 -10.17
C CYS A 156 7.41 -0.26 -9.05
N ASN A 157 6.23 0.17 -8.57
CA ASN A 157 6.18 1.16 -7.49
C ASN A 157 6.80 0.64 -6.19
N TRP A 158 6.57 -0.62 -5.83
CA TRP A 158 7.15 -1.21 -4.62
C TRP A 158 8.66 -1.26 -4.73
N THR A 159 9.20 -1.68 -5.89
CA THR A 159 10.64 -1.75 -6.14
C THR A 159 11.29 -0.38 -5.99
N LEU A 160 10.75 0.65 -6.64
CA LEU A 160 11.33 2.00 -6.63
C LEU A 160 11.20 2.70 -5.28
N SER A 161 10.10 2.49 -4.56
CA SER A 161 9.83 3.15 -3.28
C SER A 161 10.33 2.38 -2.05
N TYR A 162 10.82 1.14 -2.22
CA TYR A 162 11.15 0.25 -1.11
C TYR A 162 12.18 0.80 -0.11
N PRO A 163 13.30 1.41 -0.56
CA PRO A 163 14.29 1.95 0.39
C PRO A 163 13.69 3.01 1.33
N PHE A 164 12.80 3.85 0.80
CA PHE A 164 12.08 4.85 1.59
C PHE A 164 11.04 4.22 2.53
N ASP A 165 10.39 3.12 2.13
CA ASP A 165 9.52 2.34 3.03
C ASP A 165 10.30 1.82 4.25
N VAL A 166 11.51 1.29 4.05
CA VAL A 166 12.37 0.82 5.15
C VAL A 166 12.83 1.97 6.05
N ILE A 167 13.26 3.09 5.49
CA ILE A 167 13.66 4.26 6.27
C ILE A 167 12.48 4.77 7.10
N ARG A 168 11.33 5.00 6.45
CA ARG A 168 10.10 5.45 7.10
C ARG A 168 9.69 4.55 8.25
N THR A 169 9.65 3.23 8.04
CA THR A 169 9.19 2.29 9.08
C THR A 169 10.08 2.31 10.31
N ARG A 170 11.40 2.47 10.14
CA ARG A 170 12.36 2.66 11.23
C ARG A 170 12.18 4.00 11.95
N GLN A 171 11.97 5.09 11.21
CA GLN A 171 11.73 6.40 11.81
C GLN A 171 10.43 6.43 12.63
N VAL A 172 9.36 5.83 12.11
CA VAL A 172 8.08 5.72 12.85
C VAL A 172 8.23 4.83 14.07
N ALA A 173 8.90 3.67 13.94
CA ALA A 173 9.10 2.76 15.06
C ALA A 173 9.93 3.38 16.18
N TYR A 174 11.12 3.92 15.86
CA TYR A 174 12.16 4.29 16.83
C TYR A 174 12.40 5.80 16.98
N ASP A 175 11.62 6.64 16.31
CA ASP A 175 11.77 8.11 16.31
C ASP A 175 13.15 8.63 15.85
N LEU A 176 13.71 7.92 14.87
CA LEU A 176 15.04 8.20 14.30
C LEU A 176 15.01 9.34 13.28
N THR A 177 16.12 10.06 13.17
CA THR A 177 16.34 10.95 12.02
C THR A 177 16.51 10.14 10.74
N LEU A 178 16.34 10.79 9.58
CA LEU A 178 16.52 10.12 8.29
C LEU A 178 17.92 9.52 8.16
N LYS A 179 18.95 10.28 8.57
CA LYS A 179 20.35 9.81 8.57
C LYS A 179 20.56 8.60 9.47
N GLN A 180 19.98 8.59 10.68
CA GLN A 180 20.06 7.45 11.59
C GLN A 180 19.39 6.20 11.00
N ALA A 181 18.18 6.35 10.45
CA ALA A 181 17.43 5.24 9.84
C ALA A 181 18.11 4.69 8.58
N TYR A 182 18.75 5.55 7.78
CA TYR A 182 19.57 5.17 6.63
C TYR A 182 20.83 4.39 7.06
N ASN A 183 21.55 4.88 8.07
CA ASN A 183 22.78 4.27 8.57
C ASN A 183 22.58 2.87 9.17
N MET A 184 21.36 2.49 9.55
CA MET A 184 21.03 1.11 9.94
C MET A 184 21.21 0.09 8.79
N GLY A 185 21.35 0.54 7.54
CA GLY A 185 21.65 -0.29 6.37
C GLY A 185 20.54 -1.26 5.99
N LYS A 186 20.84 -2.25 5.12
CA LYS A 186 19.90 -3.32 4.70
C LYS A 186 18.53 -2.80 4.27
N LEU A 187 18.50 -1.81 3.37
CA LEU A 187 17.27 -1.14 2.92
C LEU A 187 16.32 -2.02 2.09
N TRP A 188 16.74 -3.25 1.74
CA TRP A 188 15.92 -4.24 1.03
C TRP A 188 15.39 -5.36 1.94
N LYS A 189 15.62 -5.26 3.25
CA LYS A 189 15.21 -6.29 4.21
C LYS A 189 13.70 -6.35 4.32
N GLY A 190 13.12 -7.51 3.99
CA GLY A 190 11.67 -7.74 3.99
C GLY A 190 11.01 -7.52 2.62
N TYR A 191 11.79 -7.31 1.56
CA TYR A 191 11.24 -7.11 0.21
C TYR A 191 10.48 -8.34 -0.29
N LEU A 192 10.99 -9.55 0.00
CA LEU A 192 10.36 -10.80 -0.41
C LEU A 192 8.90 -10.95 0.09
N PRO A 193 8.59 -10.75 1.39
CA PRO A 193 7.20 -10.68 1.85
C PRO A 193 6.32 -9.68 1.08
N CYS A 194 6.87 -8.52 0.70
CA CYS A 194 6.17 -7.50 -0.08
C CYS A 194 5.88 -7.96 -1.52
N ALA A 195 6.86 -8.58 -2.19
CA ALA A 195 6.70 -9.11 -3.53
C ALA A 195 5.73 -10.30 -3.55
N MET A 196 5.83 -11.22 -2.58
CA MET A 196 4.89 -12.34 -2.43
C MET A 196 3.47 -11.86 -2.17
N ARG A 197 3.30 -10.80 -1.36
CA ARG A 197 2.01 -10.16 -1.14
C ARG A 197 1.40 -9.70 -2.46
N ALA A 198 2.17 -8.99 -3.30
CA ALA A 198 1.66 -8.48 -4.58
C ALA A 198 1.11 -9.61 -5.46
N ILE A 199 1.82 -10.74 -5.54
CA ILE A 199 1.38 -11.91 -6.32
C ILE A 199 0.10 -12.52 -5.72
N LYS A 200 0.10 -12.81 -4.41
CA LYS A 200 -1.03 -13.49 -3.75
C LYS A 200 -2.30 -12.65 -3.69
N VAL A 201 -2.16 -11.37 -3.38
CA VAL A 201 -3.29 -10.45 -3.27
C VAL A 201 -3.96 -10.26 -4.63
N ASN A 202 -3.19 -10.14 -5.71
CA ASN A 202 -3.75 -10.03 -7.06
C ASN A 202 -4.46 -11.32 -7.48
N ALA A 203 -3.90 -12.50 -7.18
CA ALA A 203 -4.53 -13.78 -7.49
C ALA A 203 -5.88 -13.95 -6.76
N VAL A 204 -5.93 -13.63 -5.47
CA VAL A 204 -7.19 -13.68 -4.69
C VAL A 204 -8.18 -12.63 -5.16
N GLY A 205 -7.71 -11.42 -5.46
CA GLY A 205 -8.55 -10.34 -5.95
C GLY A 205 -9.30 -10.71 -7.22
N PHE A 206 -8.59 -11.35 -8.17
CA PHE A 206 -9.16 -11.85 -9.41
C PHE A 206 -10.18 -12.96 -9.17
N TYR A 207 -9.78 -13.99 -8.42
CA TYR A 207 -10.65 -15.13 -8.11
C TYR A 207 -11.97 -14.68 -7.46
N VAL A 208 -11.91 -13.77 -6.49
CA VAL A 208 -13.10 -13.26 -5.78
C VAL A 208 -13.97 -12.41 -6.72
N TYR A 209 -13.36 -11.58 -7.57
CA TYR A 209 -14.10 -10.73 -8.49
C TYR A 209 -14.89 -11.57 -9.51
N ASP A 210 -14.23 -12.53 -10.15
CA ASP A 210 -14.86 -13.41 -11.14
C ASP A 210 -15.94 -14.28 -10.50
N SER A 211 -15.64 -14.91 -9.36
CA SER A 211 -16.61 -15.75 -8.64
C SER A 211 -17.87 -14.98 -8.25
N LEU A 212 -17.73 -13.73 -7.80
CA LEU A 212 -18.87 -12.92 -7.41
C LEU A 212 -19.68 -12.45 -8.62
N ASN A 213 -19.03 -12.08 -9.72
CA ASN A 213 -19.72 -11.73 -10.95
C ASN A 213 -20.51 -12.92 -11.50
N ASP A 214 -19.95 -14.12 -11.51
CA ASP A 214 -20.64 -15.33 -11.96
C ASP A 214 -21.88 -15.63 -11.10
N ILE A 215 -21.78 -15.48 -9.78
CA ILE A 215 -22.91 -15.67 -8.86
C ILE A 215 -24.00 -14.62 -9.10
N LEU A 216 -23.62 -13.35 -9.28
CA LEU A 216 -24.57 -12.26 -9.47
C LEU A 216 -25.27 -12.35 -10.83
N ASN A 217 -24.54 -12.71 -11.89
CA ASN A 217 -25.11 -12.89 -13.23
C ASN A 217 -26.09 -14.06 -13.26
N LYS A 218 -25.75 -15.21 -12.63
CA LYS A 218 -26.69 -16.33 -12.47
C LYS A 218 -27.94 -15.97 -11.68
N LYS A 219 -27.84 -15.04 -10.73
CA LYS A 219 -29.01 -14.60 -9.94
C LYS A 219 -29.94 -13.69 -10.74
N ILE A 220 -29.40 -12.93 -11.69
CA ILE A 220 -30.17 -12.09 -12.61
C ILE A 220 -30.86 -12.94 -13.68
N GLU A 221 -30.22 -13.99 -14.19
CA GLU A 221 -30.83 -14.90 -15.17
C GLU A 221 -31.96 -15.78 -14.58
N ASN A 222 -31.98 -15.96 -13.25
CA ASN A 222 -32.99 -16.76 -12.54
C ASN A 222 -34.12 -15.90 -11.90
N GLN A 223 -34.19 -14.59 -12.20
CA GLN A 223 -35.28 -13.69 -11.81
C GLN A 223 -36.06 -13.22 -13.04
#